data_AF-A0A534RYE8-F1
#
_entry.id   AF-A0A534RYE8-F1
#
_cell.length_a   1.000
_cell.length_b   1.000
_cell.length_c   1.000
_cell.angle_alpha   90.00
_cell.angle_beta   90.00
_cell.angle_gamma   90.00
#
_symmetry.space_group_name_H-M   'P 1'
#
loop_
_entity.id
_entity.type
_entity.pdbx_description
1 polymer ?
#
loop_
_entity_poly.entity_id
_entity_poly.type
_entity_poly.pdbx_seq_one_letter_code
_entity_poly.pdbx_strand_id
1 'polypeptide(L)'
;MAGCVGEFWTRIVAAHLPSLQHWDVATMETRAVRFGKGLQLTNILRDLAQDLRLGRCYLPRVELTALGMQPEELLDPNALGRVRPLLSDLLNLTLAQ
;
A
#
# COMPACT_ATOMS: atom_id res chain seq x y z
N MET A 1 9.55 -2.85 0.14
CA MET A 1 9.36 -4.28 0.50
C MET A 1 8.00 -4.44 1.16
N ALA A 2 6.95 -4.68 0.38
CA ALA A 2 5.64 -5.06 0.91
C ALA A 2 5.08 -6.15 -0.02
N GLY A 3 4.60 -7.25 0.56
CA GLY A 3 4.06 -8.41 -0.17
C GLY A 3 4.75 -9.74 0.12
N CYS A 4 6.08 -9.76 0.30
CA CYS A 4 6.83 -11.00 0.61
C CYS A 4 6.41 -11.64 1.94
N VAL A 5 5.99 -10.83 2.92
CA VAL A 5 5.46 -11.30 4.20
C VAL A 5 4.11 -12.00 4.03
N GLY A 6 3.28 -11.52 3.09
CA GLY A 6 1.98 -12.13 2.79
C GLY A 6 2.16 -13.51 2.17
N GLU A 7 3.00 -13.61 1.14
CA GLU A 7 3.37 -14.89 0.51
C GLU A 7 3.90 -15.90 1.54
N PHE A 8 4.86 -15.48 2.37
CA PHE A 8 5.44 -16.33 3.41
C PHE A 8 4.38 -16.90 4.36
N TRP A 9 3.51 -16.04 4.91
CA TRP A 9 2.48 -16.49 5.84
C TRP A 9 1.44 -17.37 5.16
N THR A 10 1.06 -17.07 3.92
CA THR A 10 0.15 -17.92 3.15
C THR A 10 0.69 -19.34 3.01
N ARG A 11 1.98 -19.49 2.68
CA ARG A 11 2.62 -20.81 2.54
C ARG A 11 2.67 -21.57 3.87
N ILE A 12 3.08 -20.89 4.95
CA ILE A 12 3.15 -21.49 6.28
C ILE A 12 1.78 -21.97 6.75
N VAL A 13 0.77 -21.12 6.59
CA VAL A 13 -0.58 -21.37 7.09
C VAL A 13 -1.29 -22.46 6.27
N ALA A 14 -1.13 -22.47 4.94
CA ALA A 14 -1.65 -23.55 4.09
C ALA A 14 -1.00 -24.91 4.39
N ALA A 15 0.28 -24.93 4.76
CA ALA A 15 0.99 -26.17 5.09
C ALA A 15 0.58 -26.77 6.46
N HIS A 16 0.12 -25.95 7.42
CA HIS A 16 -0.10 -26.39 8.80
C HIS A 16 -1.57 -26.36 9.25
N LEU A 17 -2.49 -25.76 8.48
CA LEU A 17 -3.92 -25.78 8.78
C LEU A 17 -4.67 -26.73 7.84
N PRO A 18 -5.17 -27.88 8.34
CA PRO A 18 -5.90 -28.85 7.53
C PRO A 18 -7.12 -28.27 6.80
N SER A 19 -7.79 -27.29 7.40
CA SER A 19 -8.94 -26.60 6.80
C SER A 19 -8.62 -25.83 5.52
N LEU A 20 -7.34 -25.56 5.24
CA LEU A 20 -6.90 -24.79 4.08
C LEU A 20 -6.20 -25.64 3.01
N GLN A 21 -6.15 -26.97 3.18
CA GLN A 21 -5.52 -27.88 2.22
C GLN A 21 -6.15 -27.83 0.82
N HIS A 22 -7.40 -27.37 0.72
CA HIS A 22 -8.09 -27.21 -0.55
C HIS A 22 -7.69 -25.91 -1.29
N TRP A 23 -6.85 -25.05 -0.71
CA TRP A 23 -6.44 -23.80 -1.36
C TRP A 23 -5.44 -24.06 -2.49
N ASP A 24 -5.65 -23.36 -3.60
CA ASP A 24 -4.57 -23.12 -4.56
C ASP A 24 -3.59 -22.11 -3.95
N VAL A 25 -2.49 -22.63 -3.41
CA VAL A 25 -1.47 -21.84 -2.69
C VAL A 25 -0.86 -20.77 -3.59
N ALA A 26 -0.61 -21.06 -4.87
CA ALA A 26 -0.02 -20.09 -5.78
C ALA A 26 -0.96 -18.89 -6.03
N THR A 27 -2.25 -19.17 -6.19
CA THR A 27 -3.27 -18.11 -6.29
C THR A 27 -3.38 -17.32 -4.98
N MET A 28 -3.34 -17.99 -3.82
CA MET A 28 -3.40 -17.31 -2.52
C MET A 28 -2.18 -16.45 -2.25
N GLU A 29 -0.98 -16.88 -2.63
CA GLU A 29 0.26 -16.11 -2.49
C GLU A 29 0.18 -14.80 -3.30
N THR A 30 -0.29 -14.88 -4.55
CA THR A 30 -0.52 -13.69 -5.39
C THR A 30 -1.50 -12.73 -4.73
N ARG A 31 -2.60 -13.24 -4.14
CA ARG A 31 -3.57 -12.43 -3.40
C ARG A 31 -2.96 -11.82 -2.13
N ALA A 32 -2.12 -12.56 -1.42
CA ALA A 32 -1.47 -12.10 -0.20
C ALA A 32 -0.46 -10.98 -0.47
N VAL A 33 0.22 -11.01 -1.62
CA VAL A 33 1.06 -9.90 -2.08
C VAL A 33 0.22 -8.63 -2.28
N ARG A 34 -0.91 -8.72 -3.00
CA ARG A 34 -1.84 -7.59 -3.22
C ARG A 34 -2.39 -7.05 -1.91
N PHE A 35 -2.82 -7.94 -1.01
CA PHE A 35 -3.31 -7.59 0.31
C PHE A 35 -2.24 -6.85 1.13
N GLY A 36 -1.00 -7.36 1.15
CA GLY A 36 0.11 -6.71 1.85
C GLY A 36 0.46 -5.33 1.30
N LYS A 37 0.42 -5.15 -0.04
CA LYS A 37 0.58 -3.83 -0.67
C LYS A 37 -0.54 -2.86 -0.29
N GLY A 38 -1.80 -3.32 -0.28
CA GLY A 38 -2.95 -2.50 0.13
C GLY A 38 -2.89 -2.08 1.61
N LEU A 39 -2.47 -2.98 2.50
CA LEU A 39 -2.22 -2.67 3.91
C LEU A 39 -1.11 -1.63 4.08
N GLN A 40 0.00 -1.78 3.34
CA GLN A 40 1.09 -0.81 3.37
C GLN A 40 0.64 0.58 2.95
N LEU A 41 -0.18 0.68 1.89
CA LEU A 41 -0.73 1.95 1.45
C LEU A 41 -1.68 2.56 2.49
N THR A 42 -2.50 1.73 3.15
CA THR A 42 -3.37 2.17 4.24
C THR A 42 -2.56 2.76 5.40
N ASN A 43 -1.44 2.13 5.78
CA ASN A 43 -0.54 2.65 6.80
C ASN A 43 0.07 4.00 6.39
N ILE A 44 0.57 4.10 5.14
CA ILE A 44 1.09 5.37 4.60
C ILE A 44 0.06 6.50 4.70
N LEU A 45 -1.20 6.24 4.33
CA LEU A 45 -2.25 7.26 4.36
C LEU A 45 -2.70 7.63 5.78
N ARG A 46 -2.83 6.63 6.67
CA ARG A 46 -3.19 6.83 8.07
C ARG A 46 -2.15 7.69 8.79
N ASP A 47 -0.88 7.39 8.56
CA ASP A 47 0.23 7.98 9.30
C ASP A 47 0.81 9.22 8.59
N LEU A 48 0.31 9.57 7.40
CA LEU A 48 0.82 10.64 6.53
C LEU A 48 1.10 11.94 7.28
N ALA A 49 0.13 12.45 8.04
CA ALA A 49 0.30 13.72 8.74
C ALA A 49 1.35 13.66 9.85
N GLN A 50 1.46 12.51 10.54
CA GLN A 50 2.46 12.30 11.58
C GLN A 50 3.86 12.17 10.96
N ASP A 51 3.99 11.41 9.87
CA ASP A 51 5.24 11.23 9.16
C ASP A 51 5.76 12.55 8.60
N LEU A 52 4.89 13.37 8.00
CA LEU A 52 5.26 14.70 7.49
C LEU A 52 5.75 15.63 8.59
N ARG A 53 5.11 15.62 9.77
CA ARG A 53 5.60 16.38 10.95
C ARG A 53 6.97 15.92 11.43
N LEU A 54 7.35 14.69 11.13
CA LEU A 54 8.68 14.12 11.42
C LEU A 54 9.65 14.26 10.24
N GLY A 55 9.28 15.00 9.18
CA GLY A 55 10.09 15.22 7.99
C GLY A 55 10.16 14.01 7.05
N ARG A 56 9.22 13.05 7.16
CA ARG A 56 9.15 11.86 6.31
C ARG A 56 7.98 11.95 5.35
N CYS A 57 8.20 11.59 4.08
CA CYS A 57 7.16 11.43 3.08
C CYS A 57 7.38 10.13 2.31
N TYR A 58 6.37 9.27 2.28
CA TYR A 58 6.40 7.97 1.61
C TYR A 58 5.63 7.96 0.29
N LEU A 59 4.99 9.08 -0.09
CA LEU A 59 4.38 9.22 -1.41
C LEU A 59 5.47 9.42 -2.49
N PRO A 60 5.23 8.95 -3.73
CA PRO A 60 6.18 9.12 -4.83
C PRO A 60 6.43 10.60 -5.14
N ARG A 61 7.70 11.03 -5.04
CA ARG A 61 8.06 12.45 -5.16
C ARG A 61 7.89 12.99 -6.58
N VAL A 62 8.15 12.18 -7.60
CA VAL A 62 8.07 12.60 -9.01
C VAL A 62 6.63 12.94 -9.37
N GLU A 63 5.71 12.07 -9.01
CA GLU A 63 4.28 12.19 -9.27
C GLU A 63 3.66 13.31 -8.44
N LEU A 64 4.08 13.47 -7.18
CA LEU A 64 3.67 14.60 -6.35
C LEU A 64 4.13 15.94 -6.97
N THR A 65 5.37 15.98 -7.48
CA THR A 65 5.92 17.16 -8.16
C THR A 65 5.19 17.44 -9.48
N ALA A 66 4.78 16.40 -10.21
CA ALA A 66 3.97 16.53 -11.43
C ALA A 66 2.59 17.15 -11.16
N LEU A 67 2.06 17.00 -9.94
CA LEU A 67 0.85 17.70 -9.46
C LEU A 67 1.13 19.13 -8.95
N GLY A 68 2.38 19.60 -9.04
CA GLY A 68 2.82 20.89 -8.52
C GLY A 68 2.68 20.99 -7.01
N MET A 69 2.84 19.86 -6.30
CA MET A 69 2.70 19.78 -4.85
C MET A 69 4.03 19.44 -4.19
N GLN A 70 4.29 20.09 -3.06
CA GLN A 70 5.32 19.70 -2.12
C GLN A 70 4.75 18.84 -0.99
N PRO A 71 5.54 17.94 -0.38
CA PRO A 71 5.08 17.09 0.71
C PRO A 71 4.44 17.85 1.87
N GLU A 72 4.95 19.03 2.20
CA GLU A 72 4.47 19.86 3.32
C GLU A 72 3.04 20.36 3.10
N GLU A 73 2.63 20.57 1.84
CA GLU A 73 1.28 20.97 1.47
C GLU A 73 0.24 19.87 1.80
N LEU A 74 0.66 18.61 1.93
CA LEU A 74 -0.24 17.50 2.28
C LEU A 74 -0.77 17.57 3.72
N LEU A 75 -0.22 18.45 4.56
CA LEU A 75 -0.76 18.75 5.89
C LEU A 75 -2.02 19.62 5.82
N ASP A 76 -2.27 20.31 4.70
CA ASP A 76 -3.49 21.09 4.47
C ASP A 76 -4.65 20.15 4.09
N PRO A 77 -5.78 20.13 4.83
CA PRO A 77 -6.97 19.38 4.45
C PRO A 77 -7.47 19.68 3.03
N ASN A 78 -7.22 20.89 2.51
CA ASN A 78 -7.61 21.28 1.15
C ASN A 78 -6.76 20.60 0.06
N ALA A 79 -5.59 20.06 0.41
CA ALA A 79 -4.71 19.35 -0.50
C ALA A 79 -5.26 17.97 -0.94
N LEU A 80 -6.23 17.42 -0.20
CA LEU A 80 -6.84 16.12 -0.49
C LEU A 80 -7.45 16.03 -1.89
N GLY A 81 -8.05 17.12 -2.38
CA GLY A 81 -8.61 17.15 -3.73
C GLY A 81 -7.54 17.03 -4.82
N ARG A 82 -6.39 17.68 -4.61
CA ARG A 82 -5.27 17.71 -5.56
C ARG A 82 -4.49 16.40 -5.58
N VAL A 83 -4.31 15.74 -4.43
CA VAL A 83 -3.53 14.49 -4.33
C VAL A 83 -4.36 13.24 -4.64
N ARG A 84 -5.70 13.31 -4.57
CA ARG A 84 -6.60 12.17 -4.79
C ARG A 84 -6.30 11.37 -6.07
N PRO A 85 -6.02 11.97 -7.25
CA PRO A 85 -5.69 11.21 -8.46
C PRO A 85 -4.46 10.31 -8.26
N LEU A 86 -3.39 10.83 -7.65
CA LEU A 86 -2.19 10.05 -7.34
C LEU A 86 -2.50 8.89 -6.37
N LEU A 87 -3.36 9.12 -5.37
CA LEU A 87 -3.77 8.05 -4.45
C LEU A 87 -4.56 6.95 -5.17
N SER A 88 -5.45 7.33 -6.10
CA SER A 88 -6.18 6.39 -6.93
C SER A 88 -5.26 5.59 -7.86
N ASP A 89 -4.24 6.22 -8.44
CA ASP A 89 -3.26 5.54 -9.30
C ASP A 89 -2.42 4.54 -8.50
N LEU A 90 -1.99 4.92 -7.30
CA LEU A 90 -1.28 4.03 -6.39
C LEU A 90 -2.14 2.83 -5.98
N LEU A 91 -3.42 3.06 -5.67
CA LEU A 91 -4.37 1.98 -5.38
C LEU A 91 -4.52 1.04 -6.58
N ASN A 92 -4.72 1.58 -7.78
CA ASN A 92 -4.86 0.78 -9.00
C ASN A 92 -3.60 -0.05 -9.28
N LEU A 93 -2.41 0.51 -9.07
CA LEU A 93 -1.15 -0.23 -9.18
C LEU A 93 -1.09 -1.41 -8.19
N THR A 94 -1.57 -1.24 -6.96
CA THR A 94 -1.61 -2.34 -5.97
C THR A 94 -2.62 -3.43 -6.32
N LEU A 95 -3.68 -3.10 -7.06
CA LEU A 95 -4.74 -4.02 -7.45
C LEU A 95 -4.45 -4.74 -8.79
N ALA A 96 -3.72 -4.10 -9.69
CA ALA A 96 -3.42 -4.59 -11.04
C ALA A 96 -2.25 -5.61 -11.10
N GLN A 97 -1.46 -5.74 -10.03
CA GLN A 97 -0.29 -6.61 -9.95
C GLN A 97 -0.56 -7.86 -9.13
#